data_AF-G2WHF5-F1
#
_entry.id   AF-G2WHF5-F1
#
_cell.length_a   1.000
_cell.length_b   1.000
_cell.length_c   1.000
_cell.angle_alpha   90.00
_cell.angle_beta   90.00
_cell.angle_gamma   90.00
#
_symmetry.space_group_name_H-M   'P 1'
#
loop_
_entity.id
_entity.type
_entity.pdbx_description
1 polymer ?
#
loop_
_entity_poly.entity_id
_entity_poly.type
_entity_poly.pdbx_seq_one_letter_code
_entity_poly.pdbx_strand_id
1 'polypeptide(L)' 'MSPVTTINAKANTLTTTETSTVETTITTCPGGVCSTLTVPVTTITSEATTTATISCEDNEEDITSTKPSC' A
#
# COMPACT_ATOMS: atom_id res chain seq x y z
N MET A 1 -4.38 -10.91 0.70
CA MET A 1 -3.46 -10.54 1.81
C MET A 1 -3.97 -9.24 2.41
N SER A 2 -3.77 -9.02 3.70
CA SER A 2 -4.13 -7.75 4.33
C SER A 2 -3.03 -6.71 4.14
N PRO A 3 -3.35 -5.41 4.08
CA PRO A 3 -2.36 -4.33 4.02
C PRO A 3 -1.43 -4.37 5.24
N VAL A 4 -0.17 -3.99 5.05
CA VAL A 4 0.78 -3.79 6.14
C VAL A 4 1.03 -2.29 6.29
N THR A 5 0.75 -1.77 7.48
CA THR A 5 0.97 -0.36 7.82
C THR A 5 2.18 -0.23 8.74
N THR A 6 3.09 0.67 8.39
CA THR A 6 4.28 1.02 9.17
C THR A 6 4.21 2.48 9.60
N ILE A 7 4.46 2.75 10.87
CA ILE A 7 4.47 4.09 11.46
C ILE A 7 5.91 4.49 11.75
N ASN A 8 6.39 5.54 11.09
CA ASN A 8 7.64 6.20 11.48
C ASN A 8 7.31 7.46 12.28
N ALA A 9 7.24 7.30 13.60
CA ALA A 9 6.89 8.38 14.52
C ALA A 9 7.88 9.56 14.48
N LYS A 10 9.18 9.28 14.27
CA LYS A 10 10.21 10.32 14.19
C LYS A 10 10.08 11.19 12.93
N ALA A 11 9.61 10.59 11.84
CA ALA A 11 9.41 11.28 10.56
C ALA A 11 7.94 11.67 10.31
N ASN A 12 7.05 11.50 11.31
CA ASN A 12 5.60 11.73 11.19
C ASN A 12 5.00 11.13 9.90
N THR A 13 5.49 9.98 9.48
CA THR A 13 5.13 9.35 8.21
C THR A 13 4.41 8.03 8.47
N LEU A 14 3.27 7.85 7.82
CA LEU A 14 2.54 6.60 7.74
C LEU A 14 2.81 5.98 6.36
N THR A 15 3.24 4.73 6.32
CA THR A 15 3.39 3.99 5.06
C THR A 15 2.47 2.80 5.06
N THR A 16 1.58 2.70 4.09
CA THR A 16 0.73 1.53 3.86
C THR A 16 1.24 0.80 2.65
N THR A 17 1.50 -0.49 2.79
CA THR A 17 1.93 -1.36 1.69
C THR A 17 0.90 -2.45 1.49
N GLU A 18 0.45 -2.60 0.25
CA GLU A 18 -0.45 -3.65 -0.18
C GLU A 18 0.25 -4.54 -1.20
N THR A 19 0.02 -5.85 -1.10
CA THR A 19 0.55 -6.84 -2.03
C THR A 19 -0.60 -7.63 -2.62
N SER A 20 -0.66 -7.68 -3.94
CA SER A 20 -1.65 -8.45 -4.70
C SER A 20 -0.93 -9.42 -5.62
N THR A 21 -1.32 -10.70 -5.58
CA THR A 21 -0.81 -11.73 -6.49
C THR A 21 -1.96 -12.28 -7.32
N VAL A 22 -1.81 -12.26 -8.64
CA VAL A 22 -2.81 -12.72 -9.60
C VAL A 22 -2.18 -13.75 -10.52
N GLU A 23 -2.81 -14.91 -10.65
CA GLU A 23 -2.46 -15.93 -11.65
C GLU A 23 -2.80 -15.39 -13.04
N THR A 24 -1.79 -15.28 -13.90
CA THR A 24 -1.94 -14.82 -15.28
C THR A 24 -1.67 -15.95 -16.24
N THR A 25 -2.62 -16.22 -17.13
CA THR A 25 -2.49 -17.23 -18.19
C THR A 25 -2.09 -16.54 -19.49
N ILE A 26 -0.93 -16.90 -20.02
CA ILE A 26 -0.42 -16.42 -21.30
C ILE A 26 -0.57 -17.55 -22.32
N THR A 27 -1.31 -17.29 -23.40
CA THR A 27 -1.43 -18.20 -24.52
C THR A 27 -0.67 -17.65 -25.72
N THR A 28 0.27 -18.42 -26.23
CA THR A 28 1.04 -18.06 -27.44
C THR A 28 0.93 -19.17 -28.46
N CYS A 29 0.76 -18.83 -29.74
CA CYS A 29 0.65 -19.82 -30.81
C CYS A 29 1.67 -19.57 -31.94
N PRO A 30 2.98 -19.62 -31.65
CA PRO A 30 3.99 -19.48 -32.69
C PRO A 30 3.93 -20.67 -33.66
N GLY A 31 3.86 -20.40 -34.97
CA GLY A 31 3.91 -21.45 -36.00
C GLY A 31 2.71 -22.41 -36.03
N GLY A 32 1.58 -22.06 -35.42
CA GLY A 32 0.34 -22.85 -35.47
C GLY A 32 0.18 -23.89 -34.34
N VAL A 33 1.13 -23.99 -33.40
CA VAL A 33 0.98 -24.79 -32.18
C VAL A 33 0.81 -23.85 -30.99
N CYS A 34 -0.27 -24.00 -30.24
CA CYS A 34 -0.52 -23.19 -29.06
C CYS A 34 0.13 -23.78 -27.81
N SER A 35 0.80 -22.91 -27.06
CA SER A 35 1.35 -23.19 -25.73
C SER A 35 0.70 -22.26 -24.72
N THR A 36 0.39 -22.82 -23.55
CA THR A 36 -0.21 -22.09 -22.44
C THR A 36 0.79 -22.06 -21.29
N LEU A 37 1.01 -20.89 -20.72
CA LEU A 37 1.88 -20.68 -19.57
C LEU A 37 1.11 -19.95 -18.48
N THR A 38 1.00 -20.54 -17.31
CA THR A 38 0.41 -19.90 -16.13
C THR A 38 1.54 -19.40 -15.23
N VAL A 39 1.55 -18.10 -14.95
CA VAL A 39 2.53 -17.45 -14.08
C VAL A 39 1.85 -16.60 -13.02
N PRO A 40 2.34 -16.60 -11.76
CA PRO A 40 1.90 -15.64 -10.77
C PRO A 40 2.53 -14.28 -11.05
N VAL A 41 1.71 -13.22 -11.06
CA VAL A 41 2.16 -11.83 -11.14
C VAL A 41 1.88 -11.16 -9.81
N THR A 42 2.91 -10.62 -9.17
CA THR A 42 2.80 -9.90 -7.89
C THR A 42 2.99 -8.41 -8.10
N THR A 43 2.01 -7.63 -7.65
CA THR A 43 2.04 -6.17 -7.63
C THR A 43 2.15 -5.69 -6.19
N ILE A 44 3.06 -4.76 -5.94
CA ILE A 44 3.26 -4.11 -4.64
C ILE A 44 2.92 -2.63 -4.81
N THR A 45 1.93 -2.17 -4.06
CA THR A 45 1.55 -0.75 -4.00
C THR A 45 1.95 -0.23 -2.63
N SER A 46 2.67 0.89 -2.60
CA SER A 46 3.05 1.56 -1.36
C SER A 46 2.61 3.01 -1.42
N GLU A 47 1.81 3.41 -0.43
CA GLU A 47 1.37 4.78 -0.24
C GLU A 47 1.99 5.34 1.04
N ALA A 48 2.49 6.58 0.97
CA ALA A 48 3.06 7.27 2.11
C ALA A 48 2.28 8.55 2.37
N THR A 49 1.78 8.69 3.59
CA THR A 49 1.12 9.90 4.09
C THR A 49 2.02 10.54 5.12
N THR A 50 2.43 11.78 4.88
CA THR A 50 3.12 12.59 5.89
C THR A 50 2.06 13.35 6.69
N THR A 51 1.97 13.08 7.99
CA THR A 51 1.07 13.80 8.87
C THR A 51 1.78 15.07 9.31
N ALA A 52 1.39 16.24 8.79
CA ALA A 52 1.86 17.50 9.33
C ALA A 52 1.34 17.63 10.77
N THR A 53 2.23 17.57 11.76
CA THR A 53 1.91 18.00 13.12
C THR A 53 1.72 19.51 13.09
N ILE A 54 0.47 19.97 13.11
CA ILE A 54 0.18 21.32 13.54
C ILE A 54 0.49 21.32 15.04
N SER A 55 1.61 21.93 15.43
CA SER A 55 1.95 22.08 16.85
C SER A 55 1.00 23.12 17.44
N CYS A 56 -0.16 22.67 17.91
CA CYS A 56 -0.90 23.41 18.91
C CYS A 56 -0.38 22.89 20.25
N GLU A 57 0.38 23.72 20.96
CA GLU A 57 0.63 23.50 22.38
C GLU A 57 -0.72 23.39 23.09
N ASP A 58 -1.17 22.16 23.35
CA ASP A 58 -1.72 21.79 24.64
C ASP A 58 -1.83 20.26 24.78
N ASN A 59 -1.74 19.85 26.02
CA ASN A 59 -1.47 18.51 26.52
C ASN A 59 -2.64 17.53 26.32
N GLU A 60 -2.31 16.23 26.28
CA GLU A 60 -3.20 15.07 26.47
C GLU A 60 -4.05 14.50 25.30
N GLU A 61 -3.75 13.22 25.03
CA GLU A 61 -4.58 12.09 24.57
C GLU A 61 -5.23 12.04 23.16
N ASP A 62 -5.23 10.80 22.66
CA ASP A 62 -6.08 10.21 21.62
C ASP A 62 -5.84 10.63 20.15
N ILE A 63 -5.02 9.85 19.45
CA ILE A 63 -4.99 9.87 17.97
C ILE A 63 -6.01 8.88 17.41
N THR A 64 -7.29 9.24 17.51
CA THR A 64 -8.28 8.75 16.55
C THR A 64 -9.13 9.90 16.03
N SER A 65 -9.29 9.93 14.71
CA SER A 65 -10.31 10.70 14.00
C SER A 65 -9.97 12.15 13.63
N THR A 66 -9.76 12.32 12.33
CA THR A 66 -10.10 13.48 11.50
C THR A 66 -10.97 14.55 12.18
N LYS A 67 -10.37 15.68 12.54
CA LYS A 67 -11.06 16.98 12.53
C LYS A 67 -10.04 18.11 12.27
N PRO A 68 -10.03 18.72 11.08
CA PRO A 68 -9.28 19.95 10.89
C PRO A 68 -10.15 21.09 11.46
N SER A 69 -9.79 21.59 12.63
CA SER A 69 -10.15 22.92 13.08
C SER A 69 -9.20 23.34 14.20
N CYS A 70 -8.07 23.91 13.79
CA CYS A 70 -7.35 24.95 14.51
C CYS A 70 -7.23 26.15 13.56
#